data_AF-A0A4Q7CYP2-F1
#
_entry.id   AF-A0A4Q7CYP2-F1
#
_cell.length_a   1.000
_cell.length_b   1.000
_cell.length_c   1.000
_cell.angle_alpha   90.00
_cell.angle_beta   90.00
_cell.angle_gamma   90.00
#
_symmetry.space_group_name_H-M   'P 1'
#
loop_
_entity.id
_entity.type
_entity.pdbx_description
1 polymer ?
#
loop_
_entity_poly.entity_id
_entity_poly.type
_entity_poly.pdbx_seq_one_letter_code
_entity_poly.pdbx_strand_id
1 'polypeptide(L)'
;MPLSPYLHTVDLCVLCYSRACGELKLLLNKRDAEPFAGHWALPGVVVNGDVQDLSLQDAVERLRASDKVGLDLVWNEQVGTVGDAFRDPRCWSSSTYYLAIVAEEVALGGHQAWYSLSAVADGSIKLPFDHNRLVAAVQERLFSKSLYSSLPLMFLGREFSAPEATTIFSLVLARPVLKTSIRQRLLKLTEAGYLRETGRKKQGEGGRPQATVDMLKPGEIYFFDRSFAE
;
A
#
# COMPACT_ATOMS: atom_id res chain seq x y z
N MET A 1 -7.04 -39.06 -15.24
CA MET A 1 -6.72 -37.92 -16.12
C MET A 1 -5.62 -37.11 -15.47
N PRO A 2 -4.57 -36.66 -16.19
CA PRO A 2 -3.62 -35.71 -15.63
C PRO A 2 -4.34 -34.38 -15.35
N LEU A 3 -3.95 -33.70 -14.27
CA LEU A 3 -4.46 -32.37 -13.94
C LEU A 3 -3.96 -31.38 -15.00
N SER A 4 -4.83 -30.47 -15.44
CA SER A 4 -4.41 -29.33 -16.25
C SER A 4 -3.44 -28.44 -15.44
N PRO A 5 -2.44 -27.81 -16.08
CA PRO A 5 -1.52 -26.91 -15.38
C PRO A 5 -2.29 -25.76 -14.73
N TYR A 6 -1.91 -25.42 -13.50
CA TYR A 6 -2.51 -24.38 -12.68
C TYR A 6 -1.42 -23.61 -11.93
N LEU A 7 -1.54 -22.28 -11.90
CA LEU A 7 -0.67 -21.41 -11.11
C LEU A 7 -1.48 -20.54 -10.14
N HIS A 8 -1.11 -20.60 -8.86
CA HIS A 8 -1.58 -19.64 -7.86
C HIS A 8 -0.42 -18.70 -7.48
N THR A 9 -0.65 -17.39 -7.53
CA THR A 9 0.33 -16.38 -7.15
C THR A 9 -0.16 -15.52 -5.99
N VAL A 10 0.80 -14.94 -5.28
CA VAL A 10 0.58 -13.83 -4.35
C VAL A 10 1.29 -12.61 -4.91
N ASP A 11 0.57 -11.49 -5.02
CA ASP A 11 1.08 -10.22 -5.53
C ASP A 11 0.89 -9.10 -4.49
N LEU A 12 1.95 -8.33 -4.21
CA LEU A 12 1.90 -7.20 -3.25
C LEU A 12 1.87 -5.86 -3.98
N CYS A 13 0.84 -5.06 -3.72
CA CYS A 13 0.83 -3.64 -4.08
C CYS A 13 1.43 -2.84 -2.90
N VAL A 14 2.75 -2.69 -2.89
CA VAL A 14 3.47 -1.93 -1.85
C VAL A 14 3.43 -0.45 -2.18
N LEU A 15 2.82 0.34 -1.31
CA LEU A 15 2.61 1.76 -1.48
C LEU A 15 3.48 2.57 -0.51
N CYS A 16 3.94 3.74 -0.97
CA CYS A 16 4.59 4.75 -0.12
C CYS A 16 4.04 6.14 -0.44
N TYR A 17 4.23 7.08 0.49
CA TYR A 17 3.96 8.50 0.25
C TYR A 17 5.28 9.25 0.01
N SER A 18 5.45 9.74 -1.23
CA SER A 18 6.58 10.59 -1.58
C SER A 18 6.31 12.02 -1.13
N ARG A 19 7.04 12.47 -0.11
CA ARG A 19 6.99 13.86 0.35
C ARG A 19 7.61 14.83 -0.66
N ALA A 20 8.54 14.35 -1.49
CA ALA A 20 9.24 15.18 -2.47
C ALA A 20 8.33 15.65 -3.62
N CYS A 21 7.42 14.80 -4.10
CA CYS A 21 6.48 15.14 -5.16
C CYS A 21 5.01 15.17 -4.70
N GLY A 22 4.73 14.86 -3.43
CA GLY A 22 3.39 14.96 -2.85
C GLY A 22 2.40 13.92 -3.40
N GLU A 23 2.87 12.75 -3.84
CA GLU A 23 2.04 11.70 -4.44
C GLU A 23 2.22 10.34 -3.75
N LEU A 24 1.25 9.43 -3.97
CA LEU A 24 1.40 8.03 -3.62
C LEU A 24 2.14 7.29 -4.73
N LYS A 25 3.14 6.49 -4.37
CA LYS A 25 3.87 5.65 -5.31
C LYS A 25 3.67 4.17 -5.01
N LEU A 26 3.82 3.36 -6.04
CA LEU A 26 3.73 1.91 -6.06
C LEU A 26 5.11 1.32 -6.37
N LEU A 27 5.53 0.33 -5.61
CA LEU A 27 6.73 -0.45 -5.89
C LEU A 27 6.47 -1.39 -7.08
N LEU A 28 7.32 -1.31 -8.10
CA LEU A 28 7.37 -2.26 -9.21
C LEU A 28 8.75 -2.86 -9.33
N ASN A 29 8.80 -4.08 -9.85
CA ASN A 29 10.03 -4.81 -10.14
C ASN A 29 10.16 -5.09 -11.62
N LYS A 30 11.40 -5.05 -12.10
CA LYS A 30 11.71 -5.50 -13.45
C LYS A 30 11.73 -7.04 -13.47
N ARG A 31 10.98 -7.64 -14.38
CA ARG A 31 10.91 -9.10 -14.54
C ARG A 31 12.15 -9.64 -15.22
N ASP A 32 12.74 -10.68 -14.66
CA ASP A 32 13.94 -11.33 -15.24
C ASP A 32 13.61 -12.54 -16.13
N ALA A 33 12.36 -13.00 -16.12
CA ALA A 33 11.94 -14.22 -16.80
C ALA A 33 10.66 -14.03 -17.63
N GLU A 34 10.54 -14.83 -18.68
CA GLU A 34 9.33 -14.93 -19.49
C GLU A 34 8.14 -15.52 -18.71
N PRO A 35 6.89 -15.15 -19.05
CA PRO A 35 6.52 -14.16 -20.07
C PRO A 35 6.82 -12.73 -19.62
N PHE A 36 6.99 -11.81 -20.57
CA PHE A 36 7.20 -10.38 -20.33
C PHE A 36 8.52 -10.06 -19.62
N ALA A 37 9.60 -10.74 -19.97
CA ALA A 37 10.92 -10.39 -19.46
C ALA A 37 11.26 -8.91 -19.77
N GLY A 38 11.99 -8.27 -18.87
CA GLY A 38 12.36 -6.85 -18.96
C GLY A 38 11.26 -5.84 -18.66
N HIS A 39 10.01 -6.26 -18.51
CA HIS A 39 8.88 -5.37 -18.17
C HIS A 39 8.78 -5.13 -16.66
N TRP A 40 8.25 -3.97 -16.28
CA TRP A 40 7.91 -3.65 -14.89
C TRP A 40 6.61 -4.32 -14.48
N ALA A 41 6.57 -4.94 -13.31
CA ALA A 41 5.40 -5.67 -12.81
C ALA A 41 5.31 -5.55 -11.28
N LEU A 42 4.15 -5.92 -10.72
CA LEU A 42 4.01 -6.06 -9.29
C LEU A 42 5.01 -7.11 -8.74
N PRO A 43 5.56 -6.89 -7.54
CA PRO A 43 6.30 -7.92 -6.84
C PRO A 43 5.34 -9.08 -6.53
N GLY A 44 5.69 -10.27 -7.02
CA GLY A 44 4.86 -11.45 -6.89
C GLY A 44 5.66 -12.75 -6.78
N VAL A 45 5.06 -13.76 -6.15
CA VAL A 45 5.58 -15.13 -6.03
C VAL A 45 4.52 -16.15 -6.42
N VAL A 46 4.97 -17.30 -6.91
CA VAL A 46 4.12 -18.49 -7.03
C VAL A 46 4.03 -19.14 -5.65
N VAL A 47 2.81 -19.50 -5.25
CA VAL A 47 2.55 -20.27 -4.03
C VAL A 47 2.99 -21.71 -4.26
N ASN A 48 3.71 -22.30 -3.30
CA ASN A 48 4.34 -23.62 -3.44
C ASN A 48 5.25 -23.72 -4.68
N GLY A 49 6.00 -22.65 -4.96
CA GLY A 49 7.02 -22.62 -6.02
C GLY A 49 8.28 -23.39 -5.59
N ASP A 50 9.39 -22.69 -5.41
CA ASP A 50 10.67 -23.30 -4.98
C ASP A 50 10.69 -23.72 -3.51
N VAL A 51 9.72 -23.25 -2.73
CA VAL A 51 9.58 -23.52 -1.29
C VAL A 51 8.11 -23.83 -1.00
N GLN A 52 7.87 -24.73 -0.05
CA GLN A 52 6.54 -25.06 0.43
C GLN A 52 5.98 -23.92 1.32
N ASP A 53 4.77 -23.46 1.01
CA ASP A 53 3.99 -22.53 1.82
C ASP A 53 2.85 -23.31 2.51
N LEU A 54 2.74 -23.22 3.85
CA LEU A 54 1.64 -23.87 4.59
C LEU A 54 0.35 -23.04 4.53
N SER A 55 0.48 -21.74 4.26
CA SER A 55 -0.63 -20.80 4.14
C SER A 55 -0.34 -19.71 3.10
N LEU A 56 -1.37 -18.94 2.70
CA LEU A 56 -1.15 -17.74 1.89
C LEU A 56 -0.32 -16.68 2.63
N GLN A 57 -0.43 -16.62 3.96
CA GLN A 57 0.37 -15.71 4.77
C GLN A 57 1.86 -16.06 4.65
N ASP A 58 2.21 -17.34 4.58
CA ASP A 58 3.61 -17.77 4.42
C ASP A 58 4.18 -17.25 3.09
N ALA A 59 3.39 -17.32 2.01
CA ALA A 59 3.78 -16.77 0.70
C ALA A 59 3.91 -15.23 0.74
N VAL A 60 3.03 -14.54 1.48
CA VAL A 60 3.13 -13.08 1.70
C VAL A 60 4.40 -12.71 2.45
N GLU A 61 4.70 -13.40 3.55
CA GLU A 61 5.91 -13.13 4.36
C GLU A 61 7.18 -13.46 3.58
N ARG A 62 7.17 -14.56 2.82
CA ARG A 62 8.27 -14.92 1.92
C ARG A 62 8.50 -13.85 0.85
N LEU A 63 7.44 -13.35 0.23
CA LEU A 63 7.54 -12.27 -0.74
C LEU A 63 8.00 -10.96 -0.09
N ARG A 64 7.48 -10.60 1.08
CA ARG A 64 7.92 -9.43 1.87
C ARG A 64 9.43 -9.49 2.14
N ALA A 65 9.94 -10.63 2.58
CA ALA A 65 11.34 -10.82 2.94
C ALA A 65 12.29 -10.99 1.74
N SER A 66 11.76 -11.24 0.55
CA SER A 66 12.56 -11.43 -0.66
C SER A 66 13.13 -10.12 -1.20
N ASP A 67 14.14 -10.22 -2.07
CA ASP A 67 14.73 -9.12 -2.84
C ASP A 67 13.73 -8.38 -3.75
N LYS A 68 12.55 -8.96 -3.97
CA LYS A 68 11.45 -8.31 -4.69
C LYS A 68 10.79 -7.20 -3.89
N VAL A 69 10.76 -7.32 -2.56
CA VAL A 69 10.23 -6.28 -1.68
C VAL A 69 11.35 -5.82 -0.77
N GLY A 70 11.71 -6.60 0.25
CA GLY A 70 12.85 -6.31 1.12
C GLY A 70 12.65 -5.03 1.94
N LEU A 71 11.39 -4.64 2.18
CA LEU A 71 11.00 -3.41 2.88
C LEU A 71 10.22 -3.72 4.15
N ASP A 72 10.37 -2.86 5.15
CA ASP A 72 9.58 -2.92 6.37
C ASP A 72 8.17 -2.39 6.15
N LEU A 73 7.24 -3.31 5.89
CA LEU A 73 5.82 -3.00 5.77
C LEU A 73 5.24 -2.68 7.15
N VAL A 74 4.64 -1.50 7.28
CA VAL A 74 3.91 -1.06 8.48
C VAL A 74 2.46 -1.50 8.48
N TRP A 75 1.93 -1.87 7.31
CA TRP A 75 0.58 -2.42 7.14
C TRP A 75 0.56 -3.35 5.94
N ASN A 76 -0.17 -4.45 6.01
CA ASN A 76 -0.60 -5.20 4.85
C ASN A 76 -1.97 -5.84 5.09
N GLU A 77 -2.76 -6.00 4.03
CA GLU A 77 -4.03 -6.70 4.07
C GLU A 77 -4.41 -7.29 2.72
N GLN A 78 -5.12 -8.43 2.73
CA GLN A 78 -5.64 -9.03 1.52
C GLN A 78 -6.76 -8.16 0.93
N VAL A 79 -6.70 -7.88 -0.37
CA VAL A 79 -7.71 -7.09 -1.07
C VAL A 79 -8.71 -8.00 -1.79
N GLY A 80 -8.22 -9.03 -2.47
CA GLY A 80 -9.05 -9.94 -3.22
C GLY A 80 -8.28 -11.09 -3.85
N THR A 81 -8.99 -11.91 -4.61
CA THR A 81 -8.39 -12.96 -5.47
C THR A 81 -9.06 -12.88 -6.84
N VAL A 82 -8.25 -12.93 -7.89
CA VAL A 82 -8.70 -13.08 -9.27
C VAL A 82 -8.30 -14.45 -9.79
N GLY A 83 -9.02 -15.00 -10.75
CA GLY A 83 -8.63 -16.24 -11.41
C GLY A 83 -9.41 -16.50 -12.68
N ASP A 84 -8.68 -16.74 -13.77
CA ASP A 84 -9.23 -17.09 -15.07
C ASP A 84 -8.17 -17.70 -15.99
N ALA A 85 -8.59 -18.11 -17.19
CA ALA A 85 -7.75 -18.75 -18.19
C ALA A 85 -6.91 -17.78 -19.05
N PHE A 86 -7.12 -16.48 -18.89
CA PHE A 86 -6.62 -15.45 -19.82
C PHE A 86 -5.61 -14.51 -19.18
N ARG A 87 -5.60 -14.41 -17.84
CA ARG A 87 -4.71 -13.50 -17.10
C ARG A 87 -3.24 -13.86 -17.24
N ASP A 88 -2.93 -15.15 -17.35
CA ASP A 88 -1.57 -15.66 -17.58
C ASP A 88 -1.57 -16.48 -18.87
N PRO A 89 -0.71 -16.15 -19.86
CA PRO A 89 -0.68 -16.85 -21.14
C PRO A 89 -0.23 -18.31 -21.03
N ARG A 90 0.31 -18.75 -19.90
CA ARG A 90 0.85 -20.10 -19.73
C ARG A 90 -0.22 -21.13 -19.38
N CYS A 91 -1.18 -20.78 -18.53
CA CYS A 91 -2.20 -21.70 -18.03
C CYS A 91 -3.32 -20.96 -17.29
N TRP A 92 -4.34 -21.72 -16.86
CA TRP A 92 -5.29 -21.20 -15.88
C TRP A 92 -4.54 -20.75 -14.63
N SER A 93 -4.80 -19.52 -14.21
CA SER A 93 -4.08 -18.92 -13.11
C SER A 93 -5.02 -18.15 -12.20
N SER A 94 -4.63 -18.06 -10.94
CA SER A 94 -5.25 -17.16 -9.97
C SER A 94 -4.17 -16.40 -9.21
N SER A 95 -4.51 -15.20 -8.76
CA SER A 95 -3.65 -14.37 -7.92
C SER A 95 -4.45 -13.85 -6.73
N THR A 96 -3.95 -14.06 -5.52
CA THR A 96 -4.40 -13.34 -4.33
C THR A 96 -3.50 -12.12 -4.13
N TYR A 97 -4.10 -10.94 -4.11
CA TYR A 97 -3.35 -9.68 -4.10
C TYR A 97 -3.66 -8.86 -2.85
N TYR A 98 -2.65 -8.12 -2.41
CA TYR A 98 -2.64 -7.44 -1.12
C TYR A 98 -2.28 -5.96 -1.29
N LEU A 99 -2.84 -5.14 -0.42
CA LEU A 99 -2.40 -3.78 -0.16
C LEU A 99 -1.29 -3.85 0.88
N ALA A 100 -0.17 -3.20 0.65
CA ALA A 100 0.89 -3.03 1.63
C ALA A 100 1.34 -1.57 1.69
N ILE A 101 1.77 -1.11 2.87
CA ILE A 101 2.22 0.27 3.08
C ILE A 101 3.60 0.25 3.74
N VAL A 102 4.50 1.10 3.24
CA VAL A 102 5.73 1.51 3.93
C VAL A 102 5.59 2.96 4.38
N ALA A 103 6.11 3.26 5.56
CA ALA A 103 6.00 4.61 6.15
C ALA A 103 6.90 5.65 5.47
N GLU A 104 8.01 5.20 4.90
CA GLU A 104 9.03 6.06 4.30
C GLU A 104 9.39 5.57 2.90
N GLU A 105 9.61 6.53 2.00
CA GLU A 105 10.18 6.24 0.68
C GLU A 105 11.67 5.98 0.85
N VAL A 106 12.10 4.74 0.60
CA VAL A 106 13.50 4.33 0.70
C VAL A 106 14.16 4.27 -0.68
N ALA A 107 15.48 4.37 -0.70
CA ALA A 107 16.27 4.08 -1.88
C ALA A 107 16.14 2.59 -2.24
N LEU A 108 15.86 2.31 -3.50
CA LEU A 108 15.61 0.97 -4.02
C LEU A 108 16.84 0.40 -4.74
N GLY A 109 16.88 -0.93 -4.87
CA GLY A 109 17.86 -1.62 -5.71
C GLY A 109 17.63 -1.41 -7.22
N GLY A 110 18.59 -1.83 -8.05
CA GLY A 110 18.55 -1.58 -9.51
C GLY A 110 17.40 -2.25 -10.27
N HIS A 111 16.77 -3.28 -9.71
CA HIS A 111 15.64 -4.01 -10.29
C HIS A 111 14.28 -3.56 -9.75
N GLN A 112 14.25 -2.55 -8.89
CA GLN A 112 13.06 -2.00 -8.24
C GLN A 112 12.91 -0.51 -8.57
N ALA A 113 11.67 -0.04 -8.70
CA ALA A 113 11.41 1.37 -8.91
C ALA A 113 10.04 1.79 -8.34
N TRP A 114 9.99 3.04 -7.87
CA TRP A 114 8.74 3.68 -7.45
C TRP A 114 8.06 4.35 -8.64
N TYR A 115 6.79 4.02 -8.86
CA TYR A 115 5.95 4.60 -9.91
C TYR A 115 4.73 5.29 -9.32
N SER A 116 4.21 6.33 -9.97
CA SER A 116 2.98 7.00 -9.52
C SER A 116 1.82 6.00 -9.48
N LEU A 117 1.15 5.90 -8.32
CA LEU A 117 0.04 4.94 -8.13
C LEU A 117 -1.11 5.21 -9.10
N SER A 118 -1.48 6.49 -9.29
CA SER A 118 -2.58 6.88 -10.18
C SER A 118 -2.29 6.52 -11.63
N ALA A 119 -1.08 6.82 -12.12
CA ALA A 119 -0.68 6.52 -13.50
C ALA A 119 -0.64 5.01 -13.80
N VAL A 120 -0.36 4.17 -12.79
CA VAL A 120 -0.47 2.72 -12.95
C VAL A 120 -1.93 2.27 -12.86
N ALA A 121 -2.70 2.80 -11.91
CA ALA A 121 -4.11 2.41 -11.71
C ALA A 121 -5.00 2.76 -12.90
N ASP A 122 -4.83 3.94 -13.52
CA ASP A 122 -5.58 4.35 -14.71
C ASP A 122 -5.05 3.71 -16.01
N GLY A 123 -3.92 3.01 -15.93
CA GLY A 123 -3.29 2.33 -17.05
C GLY A 123 -2.54 3.25 -18.01
N SER A 124 -2.19 4.48 -17.61
CA SER A 124 -1.21 5.31 -18.33
C SER A 124 0.16 4.63 -18.39
N ILE A 125 0.52 3.89 -17.33
CA ILE A 125 1.66 2.98 -17.30
C ILE A 125 1.13 1.55 -17.38
N LYS A 126 1.37 0.88 -18.50
CA LYS A 126 0.92 -0.49 -18.73
C LYS A 126 1.84 -1.51 -18.05
N LEU A 127 1.24 -2.43 -17.30
CA LEU A 127 1.91 -3.55 -16.67
C LEU A 127 1.53 -4.86 -17.38
N PRO A 128 2.40 -5.88 -17.32
CA PRO A 128 2.09 -7.24 -17.75
C PRO A 128 0.86 -7.84 -17.08
N PHE A 129 0.33 -8.89 -17.71
CA PHE A 129 -0.84 -9.65 -17.23
C PHE A 129 -2.05 -8.73 -17.01
N ASP A 130 -2.72 -8.89 -15.87
CA ASP A 130 -3.85 -8.08 -15.39
C ASP A 130 -3.45 -7.13 -14.25
N HIS A 131 -2.15 -6.86 -14.05
CA HIS A 131 -1.65 -6.13 -12.88
C HIS A 131 -2.24 -4.72 -12.73
N ASN A 132 -2.51 -3.99 -13.81
CA ASN A 132 -3.19 -2.70 -13.72
C ASN A 132 -4.56 -2.81 -13.04
N ARG A 133 -5.31 -3.91 -13.29
CA ARG A 133 -6.61 -4.15 -12.64
C ARG A 133 -6.45 -4.41 -11.14
N LEU A 134 -5.41 -5.16 -10.75
CA LEU A 134 -5.09 -5.42 -9.34
C LEU A 134 -4.76 -4.11 -8.61
N VAL A 135 -3.93 -3.26 -9.23
CA VAL A 135 -3.55 -1.95 -8.68
C VAL A 135 -4.78 -1.04 -8.54
N ALA A 136 -5.65 -0.98 -9.55
CA ALA A 136 -6.88 -0.19 -9.48
C ALA A 136 -7.79 -0.65 -8.32
N ALA A 137 -7.96 -1.96 -8.14
CA ALA A 137 -8.73 -2.52 -7.02
C ALA A 137 -8.07 -2.22 -5.66
N VAL A 138 -6.74 -2.24 -5.57
CA VAL A 138 -6.02 -1.83 -4.35
C VAL A 138 -6.20 -0.35 -4.06
N GLN A 139 -6.13 0.52 -5.07
CA GLN A 139 -6.38 1.94 -4.91
C GLN A 139 -7.80 2.21 -4.42
N GLU A 140 -8.80 1.53 -4.99
CA GLU A 140 -10.19 1.61 -4.53
C GLU A 140 -10.32 1.12 -3.08
N ARG A 141 -9.71 -0.01 -2.74
CA ARG A 141 -9.71 -0.52 -1.35
C ARG A 141 -9.11 0.50 -0.38
N LEU A 142 -7.98 1.10 -0.72
CA LEU A 142 -7.33 2.15 0.07
C LEU A 142 -8.28 3.34 0.25
N PHE A 143 -8.90 3.82 -0.83
CA PHE A 143 -9.88 4.91 -0.79
C PHE A 143 -11.05 4.57 0.15
N SER A 144 -11.74 3.44 -0.11
CA SER A 144 -12.95 3.06 0.62
C SER A 144 -12.66 2.88 2.10
N LYS A 145 -11.55 2.24 2.46
CA LYS A 145 -11.19 2.01 3.86
C LYS A 145 -10.76 3.29 4.57
N SER A 146 -10.22 4.26 3.84
CA SER A 146 -9.82 5.57 4.40
C SER A 146 -11.00 6.46 4.76
N LEU A 147 -12.17 6.22 4.17
CA LEU A 147 -13.39 6.94 4.53
C LEU A 147 -13.74 6.77 6.01
N TYR A 148 -13.50 5.60 6.59
CA TYR A 148 -13.95 5.25 7.94
C TYR A 148 -12.83 4.72 8.86
N SER A 149 -11.55 4.78 8.45
CA SER A 149 -10.44 4.33 9.30
C SER A 149 -9.26 5.31 9.33
N SER A 150 -8.30 5.04 10.22
CA SER A 150 -7.03 5.75 10.33
C SER A 150 -5.96 5.27 9.35
N LEU A 151 -6.29 4.39 8.38
CA LEU A 151 -5.35 3.77 7.45
C LEU A 151 -4.39 4.76 6.76
N PRO A 152 -4.81 5.95 6.29
CA PRO A 152 -3.89 6.92 5.68
C PRO A 152 -2.73 7.36 6.58
N LEU A 153 -2.87 7.26 7.90
CA LEU A 153 -1.80 7.65 8.82
C LEU A 153 -0.59 6.70 8.75
N MET A 154 -0.76 5.48 8.22
CA MET A 154 0.34 4.51 8.07
C MET A 154 1.46 5.04 7.14
N PHE A 155 1.14 5.92 6.20
CA PHE A 155 2.13 6.56 5.32
C PHE A 155 2.99 7.63 6.00
N LEU A 156 2.64 8.04 7.22
CA LEU A 156 3.31 9.17 7.89
C LEU A 156 4.41 8.73 8.86
N GLY A 157 4.51 7.42 9.13
CA GLY A 157 5.44 6.87 10.10
C GLY A 157 5.02 7.14 11.55
N ARG A 158 5.98 6.98 12.47
CA ARG A 158 5.70 7.02 13.91
C ARG A 158 5.31 8.41 14.41
N GLU A 159 5.91 9.46 13.85
CA GLU A 159 5.66 10.83 14.29
C GLU A 159 5.23 11.72 13.13
N PHE A 160 4.07 12.36 13.29
CA PHE A 160 3.51 13.25 12.29
C PHE A 160 2.73 14.40 12.91
N SER A 161 2.41 15.39 12.09
CA SER A 161 1.64 16.59 12.44
C SER A 161 0.23 16.56 11.83
N ALA A 162 -0.68 17.35 12.39
CA ALA A 162 -2.04 17.45 11.86
C ALA A 162 -2.12 17.94 10.38
N PRO A 163 -1.25 18.85 9.90
CA PRO A 163 -1.17 19.16 8.48
C PRO A 163 -0.77 17.97 7.61
N GLU A 164 0.24 17.18 8.00
CA GLU A 164 0.64 15.97 7.27
C GLU A 164 -0.51 14.96 7.20
N ALA A 165 -1.23 14.76 8.31
CA ALA A 165 -2.46 13.96 8.34
C ALA A 165 -3.52 14.51 7.37
N THR A 166 -3.71 15.83 7.33
CA THR A 166 -4.67 16.44 6.39
C THR A 166 -4.28 16.19 4.94
N THR A 167 -2.99 16.33 4.61
CA THR A 167 -2.47 16.10 3.26
C THR A 167 -2.69 14.66 2.83
N ILE A 168 -2.30 13.67 3.65
CA ILE A 168 -2.41 12.26 3.25
C ILE A 168 -3.86 11.80 3.10
N PHE A 169 -4.75 12.25 4.00
CA PHE A 169 -6.18 11.95 3.86
C PHE A 169 -6.77 12.61 2.61
N SER A 170 -6.37 13.84 2.29
CA SER A 170 -6.86 14.52 1.08
C SER A 170 -6.36 13.84 -0.20
N LEU A 171 -5.11 13.38 -0.19
CA LEU A 171 -4.49 12.66 -1.30
C LEU A 171 -5.18 11.32 -1.55
N VAL A 172 -5.36 10.50 -0.51
CA VAL A 172 -6.02 9.19 -0.62
C VAL A 172 -7.48 9.31 -1.02
N LEU A 173 -8.20 10.31 -0.48
CA LEU A 173 -9.61 10.55 -0.80
C LEU A 173 -9.82 11.35 -2.09
N ALA A 174 -8.75 11.69 -2.82
CA ALA A 174 -8.77 12.47 -4.05
C ALA A 174 -9.59 13.77 -3.95
N ARG A 175 -9.65 14.37 -2.76
CA ARG A 175 -10.40 15.61 -2.49
C ARG A 175 -9.86 16.33 -1.26
N PRO A 176 -9.96 17.67 -1.18
CA PRO A 176 -9.58 18.39 0.02
C PRO A 176 -10.38 17.93 1.25
N VAL A 177 -9.68 17.63 2.34
CA VAL A 177 -10.28 17.32 3.64
C VAL A 177 -10.13 18.51 4.59
N LEU A 178 -11.19 18.82 5.33
CA LEU A 178 -11.17 19.91 6.30
C LEU A 178 -10.21 19.61 7.46
N LYS A 179 -9.36 20.59 7.79
CA LYS A 179 -8.43 20.52 8.93
C LYS A 179 -9.15 20.24 10.25
N THR A 180 -10.37 20.76 10.42
CA THR A 180 -11.20 20.54 11.61
C THR A 180 -11.61 19.07 11.75
N SER A 181 -12.03 18.42 10.67
CA SER A 181 -12.39 17.00 10.67
C SER A 181 -11.20 16.11 11.04
N ILE A 182 -10.01 16.42 10.51
CA ILE A 182 -8.78 15.69 10.85
C ILE A 182 -8.41 15.89 12.32
N ARG A 183 -8.49 17.12 12.84
CA ARG A 183 -8.24 17.38 14.27
C ARG A 183 -9.18 16.58 15.17
N GLN A 184 -10.47 16.51 14.84
CA GLN A 184 -11.44 15.70 15.60
C GLN A 184 -11.09 14.20 15.55
N ARG A 185 -10.69 13.68 14.40
CA ARG A 185 -10.24 12.29 14.26
C ARG A 185 -8.99 12.01 15.09
N LEU A 186 -7.98 12.90 15.04
CA LEU A 186 -6.77 12.76 15.85
C LEU A 186 -7.07 12.80 17.35
N LEU A 187 -8.01 13.64 17.79
CA LEU A 187 -8.46 13.67 19.19
C LEU A 187 -9.07 12.33 19.62
N LYS A 188 -9.97 11.76 18.82
CA LYS A 188 -10.53 10.41 19.08
C LYS A 188 -9.44 9.33 19.19
N LEU A 189 -8.43 9.38 18.33
CA LEU A 189 -7.30 8.45 18.42
C LEU A 189 -6.48 8.63 19.71
N THR A 190 -6.27 9.88 20.14
CA THR A 190 -5.59 10.16 21.42
C THR A 190 -6.41 9.63 22.60
N GLU A 191 -7.72 9.88 22.62
CA GLU A 191 -8.65 9.36 23.65
C GLU A 191 -8.67 7.83 23.69
N ALA A 192 -8.60 7.18 22.52
CA ALA A 192 -8.53 5.73 22.39
C ALA A 192 -7.12 5.14 22.63
N GLY A 193 -6.12 5.96 22.96
CA GLY A 193 -4.75 5.53 23.25
C GLY A 193 -3.93 5.08 22.03
N TYR A 194 -4.31 5.51 20.82
CA TYR A 194 -3.54 5.26 19.59
C TYR A 194 -2.46 6.32 19.37
N LEU A 195 -2.67 7.54 19.88
CA LEU A 195 -1.77 8.67 19.69
C LEU A 195 -1.41 9.32 21.04
N ARG A 196 -0.26 9.98 21.07
CA ARG A 196 0.19 10.79 22.20
C ARG A 196 0.88 12.04 21.68
N GLU A 197 0.61 13.19 22.29
CA GLU A 197 1.35 14.41 21.97
C GLU A 197 2.83 14.27 22.37
N THR A 198 3.73 14.69 21.49
CA THR A 198 5.18 14.56 21.72
C THR A 198 5.76 15.73 22.52
N GLY A 199 5.05 16.86 22.58
CA GLY A 199 5.59 18.16 23.01
C GLY A 199 6.59 18.79 22.02
N ARG A 200 6.97 18.06 20.96
CA ARG A 200 7.87 18.53 19.91
C ARG A 200 7.08 19.31 18.84
N LYS A 201 7.83 20.08 18.05
CA LYS A 201 7.29 20.74 16.86
C LYS A 201 8.20 20.48 15.66
N LYS A 202 7.62 20.17 14.51
CA LYS A 202 8.32 20.12 13.22
C LYS A 202 8.18 21.45 12.50
N GLN A 203 9.25 21.90 11.83
CA GLN A 203 9.11 22.97 10.83
C GLN A 203 8.29 22.41 9.66
N GLY A 204 7.18 23.07 9.34
CA GLY A 204 6.39 22.77 8.16
C GLY A 204 6.60 23.83 7.09
N GLU A 205 6.12 23.56 5.87
CA GLU A 205 6.24 24.46 4.71
C GLU A 205 5.64 25.86 4.93
N GLY A 206 4.75 26.02 5.92
CA GLY A 206 4.11 27.30 6.29
C GLY A 206 4.86 28.15 7.32
N GLY A 207 6.15 27.89 7.59
CA GLY A 207 7.02 28.70 8.45
C GLY A 207 6.78 28.62 9.96
N ARG A 208 5.54 28.36 10.42
CA ARG A 208 5.24 28.16 11.85
C ARG A 208 5.46 26.69 12.25
N PRO A 209 6.22 26.41 13.33
CA PRO A 209 6.38 25.05 13.84
C PRO A 209 5.04 24.41 14.23
N GLN A 210 4.81 23.17 13.78
CA GLN A 210 3.59 22.38 13.99
C GLN A 210 3.81 21.33 15.08
N ALA A 211 2.89 21.24 16.05
CA ALA A 211 2.93 20.19 17.06
C ALA A 211 2.80 18.80 16.41
N THR A 212 3.49 17.82 16.98
CA THR A 212 3.46 16.44 16.51
C THR A 212 2.86 15.48 17.53
N VAL A 213 2.38 14.37 17.01
CA VAL A 213 1.89 13.22 17.77
C VAL A 213 2.75 12.00 17.43
N ASP A 214 2.90 11.09 18.39
CA ASP A 214 3.55 9.79 18.26
C ASP A 214 2.48 8.69 18.21
N MET A 215 2.63 7.77 17.26
CA MET A 215 1.79 6.60 17.08
C MET A 215 2.20 5.51 18.06
N LEU A 216 1.32 5.25 19.03
CA LEU A 216 1.58 4.29 20.11
C LEU A 216 1.38 2.84 19.68
N LYS A 217 0.49 2.62 18.71
CA LYS A 217 0.14 1.29 18.18
C LYS A 217 0.47 1.21 16.69
N PRO A 218 1.77 1.09 16.32
CA PRO A 218 2.16 0.98 14.92
C PRO A 218 1.57 -0.31 14.32
N GLY A 219 1.00 -0.21 13.13
CA GLY A 219 0.37 -1.34 12.44
C GLY A 219 -1.04 -1.68 12.93
N GLU A 220 -1.62 -0.91 13.86
CA GLU A 220 -3.06 -0.99 14.17
C GLU A 220 -3.81 0.17 13.54
N ILE A 221 -5.03 -0.09 13.05
CA ILE A 221 -5.93 0.94 12.55
C ILE A 221 -7.11 1.14 13.49
N TYR A 222 -7.48 2.40 13.67
CA TYR A 222 -8.69 2.81 14.36
C TYR A 222 -9.83 2.97 13.35
N PHE A 223 -11.01 2.44 13.67
CA PHE A 223 -12.22 2.64 12.89
C PHE A 223 -13.09 3.73 13.51
N PHE A 224 -13.48 4.72 12.72
CA PHE A 224 -14.31 5.84 13.16
C PHE A 224 -15.79 5.53 12.97
N ASP A 225 -16.62 5.95 13.93
CA ASP A 225 -18.08 5.77 13.87
C ASP A 225 -18.76 6.52 12.71
N ARG A 226 -18.08 7.55 12.16
CA ARG A 226 -18.58 8.38 11.06
C ARG A 226 -17.60 8.37 9.90
N SER A 227 -18.16 8.15 8.71
CA SER A 227 -17.43 8.21 7.45
C SER A 227 -17.11 9.66 7.07
N PHE A 228 -16.10 9.87 6.22
CA PHE A 228 -15.92 11.14 5.52
C PHE A 228 -17.02 11.40 4.47
N ALA A 229 -17.77 10.38 4.06
CA ALA A 229 -18.87 10.52 3.09
C ALA A 229 -20.15 11.12 3.69
N GLU A 230 -20.24 11.17 5.03
CA GLU A 230 -21.41 11.63 5.80
C GLU A 230 -21.23 13.05 6.37
#